data_AF-A0A2V9R4Y3-F1
#
_entry.id   AF-A0A2V9R4Y3-F1
#
_cell.length_a   1.000
_cell.length_b   1.000
_cell.length_c   1.000
_cell.angle_alpha   90.00
_cell.angle_beta   90.00
_cell.angle_gamma   90.00
#
_symmetry.space_group_name_H-M   'P 1'
#
loop_
_entity.id
_entity.type
_entity.pdbx_description
1 polymer ?
#
loop_
_entity_poly.entity_id
_entity_poly.type
_entity_poly.pdbx_seq_one_letter_code
_entity_poly.pdbx_strand_id
1 'polypeptide(L)'
;MRLHKPENNPLSMINARDPRRGGLSLGIPLLLLLWLALVLPGVTQSAAEKADPVGPLPQDSGSAGLKDELQRLHTTARMLHTTAHPDDEDGGLLTFESRGEGITAILLTLNRGEGGQNKVGSNLFDVLGVLRTLELTQSDRYYGAEQRFTRVADFGFSKNPDETFQKWQGHDVALADIVRVIRTLRRDVIVSRFGGTERDGHGNHQASGILSREAFRAAADPNRFPEQLKEGLLPWQAKKMYVDNVCPFRSNECPDGNWTVRVNTGEQSAALGMSYLQFAVQGLKRQQSQGVGGWTVDPGPHYAFYKLVDSVLPPSADKDGHEKDFWDGIDTSLPGLGTRLGADQSKAPFLKPGLVQVQAQIDAATKLAQQSAAAAGEPLLEGLRIVRRLVAEVRGSALTAKAKDELLVNLGEKEKQLERAAELASGVSLNATLDAPIAANAEDALMAVPGQSFRLKASFAYPEPVQWKSTRLDLPPGWSAKEINSSKSDSAGKHVSTSEFEVSVSAGAQYTRP
;
A
#
# COMPACT_ATOMS: atom_id res chain seq x y z
N MET A 1 14.05 -56.28 40.53
CA MET A 1 12.69 -56.03 40.00
C MET A 1 12.59 -54.53 39.75
N ARG A 2 12.43 -54.02 38.50
CA ARG A 2 11.25 -54.09 37.60
C ARG A 2 10.04 -53.35 38.22
N LEU A 3 9.33 -52.40 37.61
CA LEU A 3 9.35 -51.64 36.32
C LEU A 3 8.85 -50.18 36.62
N HIS A 4 8.61 -49.19 35.74
CA HIS A 4 8.64 -49.01 34.26
C HIS A 4 8.84 -47.51 33.92
N LYS A 5 9.11 -47.18 32.65
CA LYS A 5 8.68 -45.97 31.92
C LYS A 5 8.26 -46.38 30.50
N PRO A 6 7.32 -45.66 29.86
CA PRO A 6 7.28 -45.41 28.41
C PRO A 6 7.54 -43.89 28.16
N GLU A 7 8.28 -43.38 27.17
CA GLU A 7 8.36 -43.64 25.70
C GLU A 7 7.01 -43.37 25.00
N ASN A 8 6.84 -42.37 24.13
CA ASN A 8 7.68 -42.08 22.96
C ASN A 8 7.58 -40.61 22.49
N ASN A 9 8.67 -40.08 21.96
CA ASN A 9 8.72 -38.86 21.14
C ASN A 9 9.72 -39.08 20.00
N PRO A 10 9.30 -39.32 18.75
CA PRO A 10 10.21 -39.56 17.65
C PRO A 10 10.53 -38.24 16.90
N LEU A 11 11.83 -37.98 16.69
CA LEU A 11 12.45 -37.50 15.45
C LEU A 11 13.83 -36.89 15.74
N SER A 12 14.86 -37.74 15.89
CA SER A 12 16.24 -37.32 15.61
C SER A 12 17.12 -38.48 15.14
N MET A 13 17.90 -38.19 14.09
CA MET A 13 19.10 -38.89 13.60
C MET A 13 19.03 -40.32 13.03
N ILE A 14 19.36 -40.40 11.75
CA ILE A 14 20.09 -41.47 11.05
C ILE A 14 21.20 -40.75 10.26
N ASN A 15 22.44 -41.23 10.11
CA ASN A 15 23.35 -41.98 10.99
C ASN A 15 24.76 -41.83 10.37
N ALA A 16 25.84 -42.01 11.13
CA ALA A 16 27.22 -41.91 10.60
C ALA A 16 28.15 -43.01 11.14
N ARG A 17 29.30 -43.20 10.47
CA ARG A 17 30.38 -44.22 10.65
C ARG A 17 30.21 -45.47 9.75
N ASP A 18 31.29 -46.17 9.35
CA ASP A 18 32.63 -46.30 9.95
C ASP A 18 33.78 -46.41 8.90
N PRO A 19 35.07 -46.17 9.23
CA PRO A 19 36.19 -46.11 8.26
C PRO A 19 37.12 -47.35 8.30
N ARG A 20 38.05 -47.48 7.33
CA ARG A 20 39.47 -47.92 7.53
C ARG A 20 40.29 -48.07 6.22
N ARG A 21 41.62 -47.98 6.38
CA ARG A 21 42.74 -48.22 5.40
C ARG A 21 42.95 -47.10 4.35
N GLY A 22 44.15 -46.54 4.13
CA GLY A 22 45.41 -46.61 4.90
C GLY A 22 46.65 -46.23 4.06
N GLY A 23 47.70 -45.68 4.70
CA GLY A 23 49.10 -45.74 4.20
C GLY A 23 49.77 -44.43 3.72
N LEU A 24 50.87 -44.07 4.42
CA LEU A 24 52.11 -43.40 3.92
C LEU A 24 52.05 -41.94 3.42
N SER A 25 53.11 -41.11 3.40
CA SER A 25 54.21 -40.79 4.37
C SER A 25 55.15 -39.72 3.77
N LEU A 26 55.80 -38.88 4.59
CA LEU A 26 56.77 -37.80 4.24
C LEU A 26 56.20 -36.60 3.43
N GLY A 27 56.70 -35.35 3.55
CA GLY A 27 57.65 -34.78 4.53
C GLY A 27 58.11 -33.34 4.20
N ILE A 28 58.43 -32.55 5.24
CA ILE A 28 59.31 -31.34 5.32
C ILE A 28 58.92 -30.07 4.50
N PRO A 29 59.05 -28.83 5.05
CA PRO A 29 58.51 -27.60 4.41
C PRO A 29 59.54 -26.56 3.88
N LEU A 30 58.99 -25.56 3.17
CA LEU A 30 59.41 -24.13 3.06
C LEU A 30 60.36 -23.66 1.91
N LEU A 31 60.02 -22.48 1.35
CA LEU A 31 60.79 -21.55 0.46
C LEU A 31 61.10 -22.07 -0.97
N LEU A 32 60.56 -21.52 -2.07
CA LEU A 32 60.81 -20.16 -2.59
C LEU A 32 59.87 -19.77 -3.79
N LEU A 33 59.55 -18.47 -3.91
CA LEU A 33 59.27 -17.63 -5.11
C LEU A 33 59.08 -18.35 -6.48
N LEU A 34 58.02 -18.12 -7.28
CA LEU A 34 57.74 -16.87 -8.01
C LEU A 34 56.35 -16.86 -8.72
N TRP A 35 55.77 -15.65 -8.76
CA TRP A 35 54.82 -15.07 -9.72
C TRP A 35 54.20 -15.93 -10.84
N LEU A 36 52.86 -15.98 -10.89
CA LEU A 36 52.11 -15.95 -12.16
C LEU A 36 50.84 -15.09 -12.02
N ALA A 37 50.58 -14.29 -13.06
CA ALA A 37 49.60 -13.21 -13.18
C ALA A 37 48.26 -13.34 -12.42
N LEU A 38 47.95 -12.35 -11.55
CA LEU A 38 46.56 -11.98 -11.27
C LEU A 38 45.98 -11.28 -12.51
N VAL A 39 45.32 -12.05 -13.37
CA VAL A 39 44.20 -11.50 -14.16
C VAL A 39 43.03 -11.43 -13.19
N LEU A 40 42.83 -10.27 -12.57
CA LEU A 40 41.56 -9.98 -11.90
C LEU A 40 40.48 -9.93 -12.98
N PRO A 41 39.51 -10.86 -13.04
CA PRO A 41 38.28 -10.55 -13.74
C PRO A 41 37.70 -9.36 -12.99
N GLY A 42 37.62 -8.21 -13.68
CA GLY A 42 36.91 -7.07 -13.17
C GLY A 42 35.47 -7.48 -12.98
N VAL A 43 35.12 -7.86 -11.74
CA VAL A 43 33.73 -7.99 -11.32
C VAL A 43 33.19 -6.58 -11.47
N THR A 44 32.55 -6.34 -12.61
CA THR A 44 31.57 -5.29 -12.73
C THR A 44 30.48 -5.68 -11.75
N GLN A 45 30.70 -5.24 -10.51
CA GLN A 45 29.66 -5.03 -9.55
C GLN A 45 28.77 -4.02 -10.26
N SER A 46 27.76 -4.55 -10.98
CA SER A 46 26.65 -3.76 -11.46
C SER A 46 26.28 -2.93 -10.27
N ALA A 47 26.37 -1.60 -10.41
CA ALA A 47 25.86 -0.72 -9.39
C ALA A 47 24.37 -1.04 -9.35
N ALA A 48 23.99 -1.94 -8.43
CA ALA A 48 22.64 -2.16 -8.02
C ALA A 48 22.22 -0.77 -7.57
N GLU A 49 21.51 -0.11 -8.48
CA GLU A 49 21.09 1.27 -8.36
C GLU A 49 20.51 1.36 -6.96
N LYS A 50 21.15 2.16 -6.08
CA LYS A 50 20.78 2.22 -4.67
C LYS A 50 19.41 2.86 -4.64
N ALA A 51 18.38 2.03 -4.78
CA ALA A 51 17.01 2.43 -4.85
C ALA A 51 16.76 3.27 -3.61
N ASP A 52 16.32 4.51 -3.84
CA ASP A 52 16.07 5.45 -2.78
C ASP A 52 15.10 4.79 -1.78
N PRO A 53 15.50 4.62 -0.50
CA PRO A 53 14.66 3.95 0.48
C PRO A 53 13.33 4.69 0.70
N VAL A 54 13.22 5.97 0.31
CA VAL A 54 12.00 6.79 0.43
C VAL A 54 11.47 7.34 -0.89
N GLY A 55 12.33 7.57 -1.89
CA GLY A 55 11.93 7.99 -3.24
C GLY A 55 11.15 6.91 -4.00
N PRO A 56 10.35 7.26 -5.04
CA PRO A 56 9.43 6.34 -5.74
C PRO A 56 10.13 5.12 -6.38
N LEU A 57 9.39 4.03 -6.65
CA LEU A 57 9.94 2.94 -7.46
C LEU A 57 10.12 3.41 -8.93
N PRO A 58 10.99 2.75 -9.73
CA PRO A 58 11.11 3.02 -11.16
C PRO A 58 9.77 2.92 -11.91
N GLN A 59 8.90 2.01 -11.48
CA GLN A 59 7.54 1.82 -11.99
C GLN A 59 6.61 3.02 -11.70
N ASP A 60 6.84 3.77 -10.63
CA ASP A 60 5.97 4.87 -10.17
C ASP A 60 6.37 6.23 -10.78
N SER A 61 7.32 6.23 -11.71
CA SER A 61 8.03 7.40 -12.23
C SER A 61 8.01 7.48 -13.76
N GLY A 62 8.08 8.71 -14.29
CA GLY A 62 8.13 8.98 -15.73
C GLY A 62 6.98 8.32 -16.51
N SER A 63 7.27 7.79 -17.70
CA SER A 63 6.27 7.15 -18.57
C SER A 63 5.66 5.87 -17.99
N ALA A 64 6.37 5.15 -17.12
CA ALA A 64 5.82 3.97 -16.43
C ALA A 64 4.77 4.40 -15.42
N GLY A 65 5.13 5.33 -14.53
CA GLY A 65 4.19 5.88 -13.53
C GLY A 65 2.99 6.57 -14.19
N LEU A 66 3.19 7.26 -15.32
CA LEU A 66 2.09 7.86 -16.07
C LEU A 66 1.10 6.80 -16.57
N LYS A 67 1.59 5.65 -17.04
CA LYS A 67 0.74 4.56 -17.52
C LYS A 67 -0.05 3.92 -16.38
N ASP A 68 0.59 3.66 -15.24
CA ASP A 68 -0.06 3.15 -14.04
C ASP A 68 -1.14 4.15 -13.54
N GLU A 69 -0.83 5.45 -13.51
CA GLU A 69 -1.79 6.47 -13.07
C GLU A 69 -2.95 6.67 -14.05
N LEU A 70 -2.71 6.56 -15.37
CA LEU A 70 -3.78 6.54 -16.38
C LEU A 70 -4.70 5.32 -16.21
N GLN A 71 -4.15 4.14 -15.90
CA GLN A 71 -4.94 2.95 -15.57
C GLN A 71 -5.82 3.21 -14.34
N ARG A 72 -5.26 3.78 -13.27
CA ARG A 72 -6.02 4.19 -12.07
C ARG A 72 -7.13 5.18 -12.41
N LEU A 73 -6.88 6.12 -13.31
CA LEU A 73 -7.85 7.14 -13.72
C LEU A 73 -9.11 6.55 -14.35
N HIS A 74 -9.05 5.43 -15.07
CA HIS A 74 -10.23 4.82 -15.72
C HIS A 74 -11.26 4.18 -14.76
N THR A 75 -10.92 3.91 -13.49
CA THR A 75 -11.81 3.17 -12.56
C THR A 75 -12.11 3.91 -11.25
N THR A 76 -13.29 3.70 -10.70
CA THR A 76 -13.73 4.16 -9.35
C THR A 76 -13.85 3.00 -8.36
N ALA A 77 -13.35 1.83 -8.75
CA ALA A 77 -13.16 0.67 -7.88
C ALA A 77 -12.15 0.98 -6.77
N ARG A 78 -12.52 0.65 -5.53
CA ARG A 78 -11.79 1.01 -4.31
C ARG A 78 -11.94 -0.10 -3.27
N MET A 79 -10.85 -0.76 -2.91
CA MET A 79 -10.82 -1.96 -2.06
C MET A 79 -10.22 -1.66 -0.68
N LEU A 80 -10.71 -2.35 0.35
CA LEU A 80 -10.06 -2.47 1.65
C LEU A 80 -9.65 -3.94 1.86
N HIS A 81 -8.36 -4.23 1.97
CA HIS A 81 -7.85 -5.52 2.40
C HIS A 81 -7.53 -5.47 3.90
N THR A 82 -8.07 -6.37 4.71
CA THR A 82 -7.83 -6.40 6.16
C THR A 82 -7.00 -7.61 6.57
N THR A 83 -6.04 -7.40 7.47
CA THR A 83 -5.15 -8.46 7.95
C THR A 83 -4.68 -8.25 9.39
N ALA A 84 -4.11 -9.27 10.03
CA ALA A 84 -3.69 -9.20 11.43
C ALA A 84 -2.31 -8.52 11.60
N HIS A 85 -1.27 -9.06 10.97
CA HIS A 85 0.13 -8.63 11.12
C HIS A 85 0.76 -8.24 9.76
N PRO A 86 1.89 -7.53 9.77
CA PRO A 86 2.77 -7.41 8.61
C PRO A 86 3.33 -8.77 8.20
N ASP A 87 3.12 -9.19 6.95
CA ASP A 87 3.45 -10.49 6.29
C ASP A 87 2.26 -11.41 6.02
N ASP A 88 1.11 -11.13 6.62
CA ASP A 88 -0.13 -11.86 6.36
C ASP A 88 -0.78 -11.42 5.02
N GLU A 89 -0.46 -10.24 4.48
CA GLU A 89 -1.17 -9.66 3.33
C GLU A 89 -1.05 -10.47 2.02
N ASP A 90 -2.15 -10.55 1.23
CA ASP A 90 -2.03 -11.06 -0.14
C ASP A 90 -1.48 -9.94 -1.06
N GLY A 91 -0.15 -9.80 -1.03
CA GLY A 91 0.56 -8.88 -1.92
C GLY A 91 0.33 -9.17 -3.40
N GLY A 92 0.03 -10.44 -3.78
CA GLY A 92 -0.25 -10.82 -5.16
C GLY A 92 -1.56 -10.23 -5.66
N LEU A 93 -2.62 -10.36 -4.85
CA LEU A 93 -3.91 -9.69 -5.06
C LEU A 93 -3.74 -8.18 -5.11
N LEU A 94 -3.13 -7.59 -4.08
CA LEU A 94 -2.98 -6.13 -3.99
C LEU A 94 -2.26 -5.57 -5.22
N THR A 95 -1.20 -6.24 -5.69
CA THR A 95 -0.47 -5.83 -6.91
C THR A 95 -1.32 -6.01 -8.17
N PHE A 96 -2.10 -7.09 -8.29
CA PHE A 96 -3.00 -7.31 -9.43
C PHE A 96 -4.11 -6.25 -9.49
N GLU A 97 -4.88 -6.09 -8.42
CA GLU A 97 -5.98 -5.14 -8.36
C GLU A 97 -5.47 -3.69 -8.50
N SER A 98 -4.38 -3.33 -7.80
CA SER A 98 -3.90 -1.94 -7.81
C SER A 98 -3.16 -1.54 -9.08
N ARG A 99 -2.23 -2.38 -9.59
CA ARG A 99 -1.38 -2.03 -10.74
C ARG A 99 -1.88 -2.59 -12.06
N GLY A 100 -2.63 -3.68 -12.04
CA GLY A 100 -3.30 -4.23 -13.23
C GLY A 100 -4.63 -3.54 -13.49
N GLU A 101 -5.54 -3.59 -12.54
CA GLU A 101 -6.91 -3.07 -12.69
C GLU A 101 -7.06 -1.58 -12.30
N GLY A 102 -6.00 -0.94 -11.78
CA GLY A 102 -5.98 0.49 -11.42
C GLY A 102 -6.72 0.82 -10.11
N ILE A 103 -7.01 -0.17 -9.29
CA ILE A 103 -7.88 -0.03 -8.12
C ILE A 103 -7.14 0.72 -7.00
N THR A 104 -7.84 1.63 -6.32
CA THR A 104 -7.26 2.23 -5.10
C THR A 104 -7.44 1.26 -3.94
N ALA A 105 -6.37 0.51 -3.64
CA ALA A 105 -6.30 -0.47 -2.57
C ALA A 105 -5.77 0.13 -1.27
N ILE A 106 -6.42 -0.21 -0.15
CA ILE A 106 -5.95 0.08 1.21
C ILE A 106 -5.65 -1.23 1.90
N LEU A 107 -4.47 -1.36 2.49
CA LEU A 107 -4.17 -2.41 3.46
C LEU A 107 -4.44 -1.87 4.87
N LEU A 108 -5.26 -2.60 5.64
CA LEU A 108 -5.49 -2.34 7.06
C LEU A 108 -4.95 -3.52 7.86
N THR A 109 -3.78 -3.32 8.46
CA THR A 109 -3.16 -4.29 9.37
C THR A 109 -3.57 -3.94 10.80
N LEU A 110 -4.09 -4.91 11.57
CA LEU A 110 -4.61 -4.61 12.90
C LEU A 110 -3.50 -4.16 13.86
N ASN A 111 -2.35 -4.82 13.85
CA ASN A 111 -1.19 -4.50 14.70
C ASN A 111 0.10 -4.31 13.87
N ARG A 112 1.27 -4.15 14.51
CA ARG A 112 2.56 -3.97 13.81
C ARG A 112 3.48 -5.19 13.97
N GLY A 113 2.96 -6.34 14.38
CA GLY A 113 3.74 -7.56 14.62
C GLY A 113 4.78 -7.43 15.73
N GLU A 114 4.51 -6.58 16.74
CA GLU A 114 5.38 -6.24 17.87
C GLU A 114 5.80 -7.46 18.72
N GLY A 115 4.96 -8.50 18.79
CA GLY A 115 5.16 -9.71 19.58
C GLY A 115 5.78 -10.88 18.80
N GLY A 116 6.09 -10.69 17.51
CA GLY A 116 6.64 -11.71 16.63
C GLY A 116 8.12 -12.04 16.87
N GLN A 117 8.60 -13.09 16.19
CA GLN A 117 10.03 -13.44 16.18
C GLN A 117 10.78 -12.56 15.19
N ASN A 118 11.86 -11.91 15.64
CA ASN A 118 12.77 -11.17 14.77
C ASN A 118 13.84 -12.12 14.18
N LYS A 119 13.87 -12.27 12.85
CA LYS A 119 14.84 -13.12 12.14
C LYS A 119 16.19 -12.45 11.84
N VAL A 120 16.31 -11.14 12.03
CA VAL A 120 17.53 -10.36 11.69
C VAL A 120 18.18 -9.66 12.89
N GLY A 121 17.64 -9.81 14.09
CA GLY A 121 18.20 -9.22 15.30
C GLY A 121 17.41 -9.56 16.56
N SER A 122 17.73 -8.87 17.66
CA SER A 122 17.13 -9.07 18.98
C SER A 122 16.10 -8.00 19.38
N ASN A 123 15.69 -7.12 18.45
CA ASN A 123 14.67 -6.11 18.71
C ASN A 123 13.30 -6.77 18.88
N LEU A 124 12.54 -6.34 19.88
CA LEU A 124 11.22 -6.83 20.27
C LEU A 124 10.28 -5.64 20.58
N PHE A 125 8.98 -5.91 20.70
CA PHE A 125 7.95 -4.95 21.10
C PHE A 125 7.97 -3.68 20.23
N ASP A 126 7.87 -2.49 20.81
CA ASP A 126 7.78 -1.21 20.11
C ASP A 126 8.88 -1.01 19.04
N VAL A 127 10.12 -1.43 19.33
CA VAL A 127 11.25 -1.32 18.38
C VAL A 127 11.06 -2.26 17.18
N LEU A 128 10.49 -3.45 17.41
CA LEU A 128 10.13 -4.38 16.33
C LEU A 128 8.91 -3.87 15.56
N GLY A 129 7.93 -3.26 16.22
CA GLY A 129 6.77 -2.63 15.59
C GLY A 129 7.14 -1.48 14.66
N VAL A 130 8.08 -0.62 15.07
CA VAL A 130 8.64 0.45 14.23
C VAL A 130 9.36 -0.15 13.02
N LEU A 131 10.23 -1.15 13.24
CA LEU A 131 10.93 -1.84 12.15
C LEU A 131 9.94 -2.45 11.15
N ARG A 132 8.95 -3.21 11.61
CA ARG A 132 7.95 -3.88 10.76
C ARG A 132 7.01 -2.90 10.06
N THR A 133 6.75 -1.73 10.66
CA THR A 133 6.05 -0.64 9.99
C THR A 133 6.86 -0.12 8.79
N LEU A 134 8.17 0.07 8.93
CA LEU A 134 9.06 0.49 7.84
C LEU A 134 9.24 -0.61 6.79
N GLU A 135 9.31 -1.88 7.21
CA GLU A 135 9.40 -3.02 6.30
C GLU A 135 8.11 -3.19 5.46
N LEU A 136 6.94 -3.14 6.11
CA LEU A 136 5.64 -3.27 5.43
C LEU A 136 5.37 -2.11 4.48
N THR A 137 5.59 -0.88 4.92
CA THR A 137 5.43 0.30 4.04
C THR A 137 6.37 0.28 2.84
N GLN A 138 7.53 -0.39 2.95
CA GLN A 138 8.39 -0.67 1.80
C GLN A 138 7.88 -1.82 0.91
N SER A 139 7.13 -2.79 1.44
CA SER A 139 6.38 -3.78 0.66
C SER A 139 5.18 -3.16 -0.07
N ASP A 140 4.41 -2.31 0.61
CA ASP A 140 3.21 -1.64 0.08
C ASP A 140 3.48 -0.83 -1.18
N ARG A 141 4.67 -0.23 -1.27
CA ARG A 141 5.17 0.43 -2.49
C ARG A 141 5.17 -0.50 -3.70
N TYR A 142 5.54 -1.78 -3.55
CA TYR A 142 5.45 -2.75 -4.64
C TYR A 142 3.99 -3.10 -4.94
N TYR A 143 3.18 -3.28 -3.90
CA TYR A 143 1.77 -3.63 -4.04
C TYR A 143 0.92 -2.52 -4.68
N GLY A 144 1.30 -1.25 -4.52
CA GLY A 144 0.46 -0.09 -4.86
C GLY A 144 -0.60 0.26 -3.81
N ALA A 145 -0.54 -0.38 -2.63
CA ALA A 145 -1.49 -0.17 -1.55
C ALA A 145 -1.11 1.02 -0.66
N GLU A 146 -2.09 1.71 -0.07
CA GLU A 146 -1.81 2.58 1.08
C GLU A 146 -2.03 1.84 2.40
N GLN A 147 -1.08 1.94 3.32
CA GLN A 147 -1.16 1.29 4.62
C GLN A 147 -1.97 2.08 5.65
N ARG A 148 -2.71 1.37 6.51
CA ARG A 148 -3.33 1.88 7.75
C ARG A 148 -3.16 0.84 8.86
N PHE A 149 -3.04 1.32 10.09
CA PHE A 149 -2.99 0.46 11.29
C PHE A 149 -4.13 0.80 12.25
N THR A 150 -4.59 -0.19 13.02
CA THR A 150 -5.43 0.09 14.19
C THR A 150 -4.56 0.39 15.43
N ARG A 151 -5.20 0.65 16.58
CA ARG A 151 -4.50 0.95 17.84
C ARG A 151 -4.02 -0.28 18.64
N VAL A 152 -4.40 -1.51 18.25
CA VAL A 152 -4.03 -2.70 19.02
C VAL A 152 -2.60 -3.16 18.72
N ALA A 153 -1.94 -3.71 19.73
CA ALA A 153 -0.60 -4.26 19.62
C ALA A 153 -0.64 -5.79 19.50
N ASP A 154 0.35 -6.36 18.82
CA ASP A 154 0.67 -7.77 18.90
C ASP A 154 1.40 -8.04 20.24
N PHE A 155 0.88 -8.99 21.01
CA PHE A 155 1.42 -9.44 22.29
C PHE A 155 2.06 -10.84 22.17
N GLY A 156 2.20 -11.36 20.95
CA GLY A 156 2.69 -12.69 20.63
C GLY A 156 1.56 -13.70 20.42
N PHE A 157 1.94 -14.96 20.23
CA PHE A 157 1.03 -16.03 19.85
C PHE A 157 -0.12 -16.27 20.86
N SER A 158 -1.35 -16.19 20.37
CA SER A 158 -2.60 -16.59 21.02
C SER A 158 -3.23 -17.79 20.31
N LYS A 159 -3.95 -18.63 21.06
CA LYS A 159 -4.55 -19.87 20.54
C LYS A 159 -5.95 -19.69 19.96
N ASN A 160 -6.67 -18.66 20.39
CA ASN A 160 -8.08 -18.42 20.08
C ASN A 160 -8.36 -16.90 20.14
N PRO A 161 -9.47 -16.43 19.54
CA PRO A 161 -9.81 -15.01 19.53
C PRO A 161 -10.15 -14.44 20.91
N ASP A 162 -10.67 -15.25 21.85
CA ASP A 162 -11.02 -14.78 23.20
C ASP A 162 -9.78 -14.34 24.00
N GLU A 163 -8.68 -15.10 23.91
CA GLU A 163 -7.37 -14.70 24.43
C GLU A 163 -6.91 -13.37 23.81
N THR A 164 -7.07 -13.21 22.49
CA THR A 164 -6.72 -11.96 21.78
C THR A 164 -7.59 -10.79 22.23
N PHE A 165 -8.91 -10.93 22.29
CA PHE A 165 -9.81 -9.88 22.74
C PHE A 165 -9.55 -9.50 24.20
N GLN A 166 -9.22 -10.45 25.08
CA GLN A 166 -8.81 -10.15 26.46
C GLN A 166 -7.58 -9.24 26.49
N LYS A 167 -6.58 -9.49 25.63
CA LYS A 167 -5.34 -8.70 25.55
C LYS A 167 -5.54 -7.34 24.88
N TRP A 168 -6.44 -7.25 23.90
CA TRP A 168 -6.83 -6.00 23.24
C TRP A 168 -7.83 -5.15 24.05
N GLN A 169 -8.09 -5.50 25.32
CA GLN A 169 -8.99 -4.79 26.23
C GLN A 169 -10.47 -4.82 25.79
N GLY A 170 -10.84 -5.87 25.05
CA GLY A 170 -12.19 -6.12 24.54
C GLY A 170 -12.24 -6.18 23.02
N HIS A 171 -13.33 -6.79 22.53
CA HIS A 171 -13.68 -6.92 21.12
C HIS A 171 -13.82 -5.56 20.42
N ASP A 172 -14.57 -4.64 21.04
CA ASP A 172 -15.01 -3.39 20.40
C ASP A 172 -13.90 -2.35 20.18
N VAL A 173 -12.74 -2.51 20.83
CA VAL A 173 -11.59 -1.57 20.70
C VAL A 173 -11.04 -1.58 19.27
N ALA A 174 -10.71 -2.77 18.75
CA ALA A 174 -10.24 -2.91 17.36
C ALA A 174 -11.39 -2.75 16.36
N LEU A 175 -12.61 -3.20 16.71
CA LEU A 175 -13.78 -3.03 15.82
C LEU A 175 -14.08 -1.56 15.54
N ALA A 176 -14.00 -0.70 16.55
CA ALA A 176 -14.20 0.75 16.41
C ALA A 176 -13.24 1.35 15.37
N ASP A 177 -11.97 0.93 15.37
CA ASP A 177 -10.97 1.40 14.42
C ASP A 177 -11.24 0.92 12.99
N ILE A 178 -11.60 -0.36 12.80
CA ILE A 178 -11.98 -0.87 11.47
C ILE A 178 -13.22 -0.13 10.94
N VAL A 179 -14.24 0.06 11.79
CA VAL A 179 -15.44 0.84 11.43
C VAL A 179 -15.10 2.29 11.07
N ARG A 180 -14.19 2.93 11.82
CA ARG A 180 -13.69 4.28 11.53
C ARG A 180 -13.00 4.33 10.16
N VAL A 181 -12.13 3.36 9.86
CA VAL A 181 -11.45 3.28 8.56
C VAL A 181 -12.45 3.10 7.43
N ILE A 182 -13.44 2.21 7.58
CA ILE A 182 -14.50 1.99 6.58
C ILE A 182 -15.33 3.26 6.34
N ARG A 183 -15.76 3.96 7.39
CA ARG A 183 -16.54 5.22 7.29
C ARG A 183 -15.74 6.37 6.67
N THR A 184 -14.44 6.43 6.93
CA THR A 184 -13.51 7.47 6.45
C THR A 184 -13.11 7.25 4.98
N LEU A 185 -12.71 6.03 4.61
CA LEU A 185 -12.15 5.73 3.29
C LEU A 185 -13.20 5.22 2.28
N ARG A 186 -14.39 4.86 2.77
CA ARG A 186 -15.60 4.55 2.00
C ARG A 186 -15.38 3.58 0.84
N ARG A 187 -14.64 2.50 1.11
CA ARG A 187 -14.28 1.46 0.11
C ARG A 187 -15.50 0.60 -0.24
N ASP A 188 -15.63 0.24 -1.52
CA ASP A 188 -16.82 -0.44 -2.06
C ASP A 188 -16.75 -1.96 -1.87
N VAL A 189 -15.55 -2.54 -1.86
CA VAL A 189 -15.31 -3.97 -1.55
C VAL A 189 -14.39 -4.06 -0.34
N ILE A 190 -14.68 -5.01 0.55
CA ILE A 190 -13.78 -5.43 1.64
C ILE A 190 -13.37 -6.88 1.42
N VAL A 191 -12.08 -7.16 1.51
CA VAL A 191 -11.49 -8.51 1.49
C VAL A 191 -10.77 -8.73 2.81
N SER A 192 -11.17 -9.72 3.59
CA SER A 192 -10.41 -10.11 4.78
C SER A 192 -9.49 -11.28 4.46
N ARG A 193 -8.25 -11.19 4.90
CA ARG A 193 -7.26 -12.26 4.77
C ARG A 193 -7.69 -13.58 5.42
N PHE A 194 -8.56 -13.48 6.43
CA PHE A 194 -8.94 -14.56 7.34
C PHE A 194 -10.46 -14.67 7.49
N GLY A 195 -10.96 -15.89 7.69
CA GLY A 195 -12.40 -16.17 7.78
C GLY A 195 -13.03 -15.87 9.15
N GLY A 196 -12.21 -15.80 10.19
CA GLY A 196 -12.63 -15.70 11.58
C GLY A 196 -12.93 -17.06 12.21
N THR A 197 -12.14 -18.09 11.89
CA THR A 197 -12.38 -19.49 12.29
C THR A 197 -11.09 -20.19 12.71
N GLU A 198 -11.18 -21.34 13.38
CA GLU A 198 -10.00 -22.13 13.81
C GLU A 198 -9.01 -22.45 12.67
N ARG A 199 -9.49 -22.46 11.40
CA ARG A 199 -8.67 -22.61 10.19
C ARG A 199 -7.58 -21.53 10.03
N ASP A 200 -7.81 -20.34 10.58
CA ASP A 200 -6.87 -19.22 10.52
C ASP A 200 -5.71 -19.39 11.53
N GLY A 201 -5.80 -20.38 12.43
CA GLY A 201 -4.73 -20.79 13.33
C GLY A 201 -4.55 -19.83 14.51
N HIS A 202 -3.68 -18.84 14.36
CA HIS A 202 -3.36 -17.88 15.42
C HIS A 202 -4.60 -17.05 15.80
N GLY A 203 -4.87 -16.91 17.11
CA GLY A 203 -6.01 -16.14 17.62
C GLY A 203 -6.10 -14.69 17.12
N ASN A 204 -4.98 -14.02 16.80
CA ASN A 204 -4.99 -12.70 16.16
C ASN A 204 -5.58 -12.74 14.74
N HIS A 205 -5.33 -13.82 13.98
CA HIS A 205 -5.90 -14.01 12.64
C HIS A 205 -7.40 -14.26 12.75
N GLN A 206 -7.81 -15.14 13.67
CA GLN A 206 -9.21 -15.42 13.98
C GLN A 206 -9.95 -14.13 14.39
N ALA A 207 -9.37 -13.34 15.31
CA ALA A 207 -9.92 -12.06 15.73
C ALA A 207 -10.05 -11.08 14.55
N SER A 208 -9.02 -10.93 13.71
CA SER A 208 -9.06 -10.03 12.55
C SER A 208 -10.18 -10.40 11.56
N GLY A 209 -10.38 -11.69 11.28
CA GLY A 209 -11.46 -12.18 10.41
C GLY A 209 -12.85 -11.97 10.99
N ILE A 210 -13.04 -12.24 12.29
CA ILE A 210 -14.30 -11.95 13.02
C ILE A 210 -14.64 -10.46 12.92
N LEU A 211 -13.70 -9.60 13.33
CA LEU A 211 -13.92 -8.15 13.38
C LEU A 211 -14.16 -7.55 12.00
N SER A 212 -13.45 -8.01 10.97
CA SER A 212 -13.62 -7.50 9.60
C SER A 212 -15.01 -7.79 9.04
N ARG A 213 -15.54 -9.00 9.32
CA ARG A 213 -16.89 -9.40 8.92
C ARG A 213 -17.97 -8.62 9.66
N GLU A 214 -17.81 -8.36 10.96
CA GLU A 214 -18.75 -7.52 11.70
C GLU A 214 -18.71 -6.05 11.25
N ALA A 215 -17.51 -5.52 10.99
CA ALA A 215 -17.30 -4.13 10.57
C ALA A 215 -18.03 -3.78 9.27
N PHE A 216 -18.18 -4.75 8.34
CA PHE A 216 -18.93 -4.59 7.08
C PHE A 216 -20.37 -4.09 7.30
N ARG A 217 -21.05 -4.53 8.37
CA ARG A 217 -22.39 -4.04 8.74
C ARG A 217 -22.35 -2.94 9.78
N ALA A 218 -21.46 -3.03 10.78
CA ALA A 218 -21.35 -2.03 11.85
C ALA A 218 -20.98 -0.63 11.33
N ALA A 219 -20.26 -0.51 10.22
CA ALA A 219 -19.96 0.78 9.61
C ALA A 219 -21.19 1.51 9.03
N ALA A 220 -22.24 0.76 8.68
CA ALA A 220 -23.49 1.28 8.13
C ALA A 220 -24.55 1.57 9.21
N ASP A 221 -24.46 0.96 10.39
CA ASP A 221 -25.37 1.18 11.51
C ASP A 221 -24.98 2.45 12.29
N PRO A 222 -25.85 3.48 12.39
CA PRO A 222 -25.56 4.68 13.15
C PRO A 222 -25.51 4.47 14.68
N ASN A 223 -26.02 3.33 15.19
CA ASN A 223 -26.01 3.00 16.62
C ASN A 223 -24.69 2.35 17.06
N ARG A 224 -23.89 1.81 16.14
CA ARG A 224 -22.53 1.31 16.44
C ARG A 224 -21.54 2.47 16.37
N PHE A 225 -20.75 2.64 17.43
CA PHE A 225 -19.73 3.68 17.53
C PHE A 225 -20.27 5.09 17.23
N PRO A 226 -21.32 5.56 17.95
CA PRO A 226 -22.00 6.83 17.67
C PRO A 226 -21.13 8.06 17.96
N GLU A 227 -20.05 7.92 18.75
CA GLU A 227 -19.04 8.96 18.95
C GLU A 227 -18.36 9.37 17.64
N GLN A 228 -18.14 8.42 16.72
CA GLN A 228 -17.59 8.70 15.39
C GLN A 228 -18.49 9.61 14.55
N LEU A 229 -19.82 9.48 14.73
CA LEU A 229 -20.78 10.35 14.06
C LEU A 229 -20.79 11.77 14.64
N LYS A 230 -20.54 11.91 15.96
CA LYS A 230 -20.36 13.21 16.62
C LYS A 230 -19.10 13.92 16.16
N GLU A 231 -18.08 13.17 15.75
CA GLU A 231 -16.86 13.67 15.09
C GLU A 231 -17.07 14.02 13.60
N GLY A 232 -18.25 13.78 13.05
CA GLY A 232 -18.61 14.15 11.67
C GLY A 232 -18.46 13.03 10.62
N LEU A 233 -18.06 11.82 11.00
CA LEU A 233 -18.09 10.69 10.07
C LEU A 233 -19.54 10.29 9.76
N LEU A 234 -19.82 9.89 8.51
CA LEU A 234 -21.13 9.41 8.09
C LEU A 234 -21.13 7.88 7.98
N PRO A 235 -22.27 7.20 8.23
CA PRO A 235 -22.37 5.77 8.01
C PRO A 235 -22.06 5.39 6.56
N TRP A 236 -21.33 4.28 6.39
CA TRP A 236 -20.97 3.74 5.08
C TRP A 236 -21.24 2.24 5.03
N GLN A 237 -21.93 1.82 3.96
CA GLN A 237 -22.14 0.43 3.64
C GLN A 237 -21.29 0.09 2.42
N ALA A 238 -20.22 -0.66 2.64
CA ALA A 238 -19.50 -1.38 1.59
C ALA A 238 -20.45 -2.36 0.91
N LYS A 239 -20.19 -2.69 -0.35
CA LYS A 239 -21.15 -3.41 -1.22
C LYS A 239 -21.02 -4.92 -1.07
N LYS A 240 -19.79 -5.43 -0.98
CA LYS A 240 -19.46 -6.85 -0.84
C LYS A 240 -18.36 -7.08 0.20
N MET A 241 -18.42 -8.22 0.87
CA MET A 241 -17.44 -8.73 1.84
C MET A 241 -16.96 -10.11 1.39
N TYR A 242 -15.65 -10.23 1.16
CA TYR A 242 -15.00 -11.49 0.82
C TYR A 242 -14.04 -11.94 1.93
N VAL A 243 -13.77 -13.24 1.99
CA VAL A 243 -12.70 -13.82 2.81
C VAL A 243 -11.79 -14.70 1.96
N ASP A 244 -10.50 -14.64 2.26
CA ASP A 244 -9.46 -15.55 1.77
C ASP A 244 -9.27 -16.71 2.80
N ASN A 245 -8.18 -17.47 2.68
CA ASN A 245 -7.85 -18.68 3.43
C ASN A 245 -8.89 -19.81 3.25
N VAL A 246 -9.69 -19.80 2.17
CA VAL A 246 -10.75 -20.80 1.92
C VAL A 246 -10.27 -22.09 1.22
N CYS A 247 -9.01 -22.09 0.77
CA CYS A 247 -8.37 -23.17 0.00
C CYS A 247 -7.13 -23.72 0.73
N PRO A 248 -6.62 -24.91 0.37
CA PRO A 248 -5.42 -25.47 1.02
C PRO A 248 -4.21 -24.54 0.88
N PHE A 249 -3.34 -24.50 1.90
CA PHE A 249 -2.23 -23.56 1.97
C PHE A 249 -1.30 -23.66 0.75
N ARG A 250 -1.10 -22.53 0.05
CA ARG A 250 -0.32 -22.40 -1.20
C ARG A 250 -0.77 -23.32 -2.35
N SER A 251 -2.05 -23.71 -2.38
CA SER A 251 -2.63 -24.46 -3.48
C SER A 251 -3.03 -23.56 -4.64
N ASN A 252 -2.67 -23.97 -5.87
CA ASN A 252 -3.21 -23.39 -7.11
C ASN A 252 -4.58 -23.98 -7.51
N GLU A 253 -5.09 -24.92 -6.74
CA GLU A 253 -6.40 -25.55 -6.91
C GLU A 253 -7.26 -25.36 -5.66
N CYS A 254 -8.57 -25.21 -5.85
CA CYS A 254 -9.53 -25.10 -4.76
C CYS A 254 -10.84 -25.82 -5.13
N PRO A 255 -11.47 -26.58 -4.22
CA PRO A 255 -12.77 -27.18 -4.47
C PRO A 255 -13.81 -26.10 -4.81
N ASP A 256 -14.55 -26.25 -5.90
CA ASP A 256 -15.40 -25.18 -6.47
C ASP A 256 -16.36 -24.54 -5.47
N GLY A 257 -17.00 -25.35 -4.60
CA GLY A 257 -17.90 -24.84 -3.56
C GLY A 257 -17.25 -23.90 -2.53
N ASN A 258 -15.92 -23.93 -2.38
CA ASN A 258 -15.19 -23.16 -1.36
C ASN A 258 -14.90 -21.71 -1.77
N TRP A 259 -15.04 -21.34 -3.04
CA TRP A 259 -14.69 -20.00 -3.53
C TRP A 259 -15.85 -19.34 -4.30
N THR A 260 -15.65 -18.08 -4.70
CA THR A 260 -16.58 -17.26 -5.49
C THR A 260 -15.80 -16.46 -6.54
N VAL A 261 -14.71 -15.78 -6.13
CA VAL A 261 -13.79 -15.10 -7.05
C VAL A 261 -12.45 -15.86 -7.09
N ARG A 262 -11.85 -15.96 -8.28
CA ARG A 262 -10.50 -16.53 -8.49
C ARG A 262 -9.66 -15.55 -9.33
N VAL A 263 -8.52 -15.13 -8.80
CA VAL A 263 -7.61 -14.14 -9.43
C VAL A 263 -6.31 -14.84 -9.85
N ASN A 264 -5.87 -14.65 -11.10
CA ASN A 264 -4.58 -15.15 -11.57
C ASN A 264 -3.46 -14.15 -11.31
N THR A 265 -2.96 -14.09 -10.07
CA THR A 265 -1.84 -13.22 -9.70
C THR A 265 -0.53 -13.60 -10.42
N GLY A 266 -0.47 -14.82 -10.98
CA GLY A 266 0.61 -15.27 -11.88
C GLY A 266 0.58 -14.68 -13.30
N GLU A 267 -0.44 -13.90 -13.65
CA GLU A 267 -0.53 -13.21 -14.95
C GLU A 267 0.62 -12.21 -15.16
N GLN A 268 1.17 -12.18 -16.38
CA GLN A 268 2.32 -11.35 -16.76
C GLN A 268 1.90 -9.90 -17.05
N SER A 269 2.48 -8.95 -16.31
CA SER A 269 2.30 -7.52 -16.61
C SER A 269 3.40 -7.02 -17.54
N ALA A 270 3.00 -6.53 -18.72
CA ALA A 270 3.90 -5.85 -19.64
C ALA A 270 4.46 -4.53 -19.09
N ALA A 271 3.85 -3.94 -18.06
CA ALA A 271 4.37 -2.75 -17.37
C ALA A 271 5.46 -3.10 -16.35
N LEU A 272 5.30 -4.23 -15.63
CA LEU A 272 6.25 -4.69 -14.61
C LEU A 272 7.39 -5.55 -15.18
N GLY A 273 7.22 -6.12 -16.38
CA GLY A 273 8.18 -7.05 -17.01
C GLY A 273 8.21 -8.44 -16.37
N MET A 274 7.22 -8.76 -15.52
CA MET A 274 7.06 -10.03 -14.79
C MET A 274 5.59 -10.16 -14.34
N SER A 275 5.23 -11.24 -13.64
CA SER A 275 3.88 -11.35 -13.08
C SER A 275 3.64 -10.44 -11.87
N TYR A 276 2.37 -10.13 -11.61
CA TYR A 276 1.97 -9.36 -10.42
C TYR A 276 2.46 -10.03 -9.13
N LEU A 277 2.35 -11.36 -9.01
CA LEU A 277 2.87 -12.12 -7.87
C LEU A 277 4.40 -12.11 -7.80
N GLN A 278 5.11 -12.15 -8.93
CA GLN A 278 6.58 -12.04 -8.93
C GLN A 278 7.03 -10.65 -8.45
N PHE A 279 6.34 -9.59 -8.84
CA PHE A 279 6.60 -8.23 -8.36
C PHE A 279 6.23 -8.07 -6.88
N ALA A 280 5.08 -8.61 -6.46
CA ALA A 280 4.66 -8.66 -5.06
C ALA A 280 5.71 -9.35 -4.17
N VAL A 281 6.29 -10.47 -4.62
CA VAL A 281 7.34 -11.17 -3.87
C VAL A 281 8.61 -10.31 -3.73
N GLN A 282 8.89 -9.35 -4.61
CA GLN A 282 9.97 -8.36 -4.39
C GLN A 282 9.63 -7.36 -3.27
N GLY A 283 8.35 -7.03 -3.11
CA GLY A 283 7.83 -6.26 -1.98
C GLY A 283 7.90 -7.06 -0.68
N LEU A 284 7.39 -8.29 -0.66
CA LEU A 284 7.40 -9.16 0.53
C LEU A 284 8.82 -9.35 1.09
N LYS A 285 9.84 -9.49 0.22
CA LYS A 285 11.26 -9.58 0.61
C LYS A 285 11.79 -8.42 1.47
N ARG A 286 11.07 -7.31 1.55
CA ARG A 286 11.41 -6.15 2.38
C ARG A 286 11.14 -6.39 3.86
N GLN A 287 10.28 -7.36 4.19
CA GLN A 287 10.00 -7.83 5.55
C GLN A 287 11.05 -8.83 6.04
N GLN A 288 12.29 -8.35 6.13
CA GLN A 288 13.44 -9.18 6.50
C GLN A 288 13.31 -9.73 7.92
N SER A 289 12.74 -8.96 8.85
CA SER A 289 12.50 -9.39 10.24
C SER A 289 11.54 -10.58 10.36
N GLN A 290 10.71 -10.85 9.35
CA GLN A 290 9.84 -12.03 9.27
C GLN A 290 10.53 -13.26 8.65
N GLY A 291 11.69 -13.07 8.00
CA GLY A 291 12.43 -14.15 7.34
C GLY A 291 11.99 -14.46 5.91
N VAL A 292 11.17 -13.61 5.31
CA VAL A 292 10.66 -13.79 3.93
C VAL A 292 11.61 -13.29 2.84
N GLY A 293 12.74 -12.67 3.21
CA GLY A 293 13.75 -12.14 2.27
C GLY A 293 14.33 -13.15 1.25
N GLY A 294 14.26 -14.44 1.56
CA GLY A 294 14.70 -15.52 0.66
C GLY A 294 13.63 -16.10 -0.27
N TRP A 295 12.37 -15.65 -0.20
CA TRP A 295 11.26 -16.29 -0.93
C TRP A 295 11.36 -16.07 -2.45
N THR A 296 10.92 -17.04 -3.24
CA THR A 296 10.83 -16.94 -4.70
C THR A 296 9.55 -17.61 -5.18
N VAL A 297 9.08 -17.20 -6.36
CA VAL A 297 7.93 -17.79 -7.02
C VAL A 297 8.26 -18.00 -8.49
N ASP A 298 7.96 -19.20 -8.99
CA ASP A 298 8.24 -19.57 -10.38
C ASP A 298 7.26 -18.87 -11.35
N PRO A 299 7.68 -18.58 -12.60
CA PRO A 299 6.76 -18.08 -13.62
C PRO A 299 5.65 -19.08 -13.93
N GLY A 300 4.44 -18.58 -14.20
CA GLY A 300 3.28 -19.38 -14.58
C GLY A 300 2.00 -18.89 -13.90
N PRO A 301 0.86 -19.55 -14.15
CA PRO A 301 -0.40 -19.24 -13.45
C PRO A 301 -0.26 -19.48 -11.95
N HIS A 302 -0.71 -18.51 -11.16
CA HIS A 302 -0.84 -18.64 -9.70
C HIS A 302 -2.20 -18.06 -9.31
N TYR A 303 -3.02 -18.87 -8.65
CA TYR A 303 -4.41 -18.54 -8.37
C TYR A 303 -4.63 -18.24 -6.89
N ALA A 304 -5.16 -17.06 -6.59
CA ALA A 304 -5.74 -16.72 -5.30
C ALA A 304 -7.27 -16.85 -5.37
N PHE A 305 -7.91 -17.22 -4.26
CA PHE A 305 -9.30 -17.66 -4.22
C PHE A 305 -10.05 -17.07 -3.02
N TYR A 306 -11.23 -16.52 -3.27
CA TYR A 306 -11.97 -15.73 -2.28
C TYR A 306 -13.44 -16.14 -2.25
N LYS A 307 -14.03 -16.27 -1.06
CA LYS A 307 -15.46 -16.54 -0.90
C LYS A 307 -16.21 -15.27 -0.56
N LEU A 308 -17.30 -14.98 -1.28
CA LEU A 308 -18.26 -13.95 -0.90
C LEU A 308 -19.02 -14.43 0.35
N VAL A 309 -18.96 -13.67 1.44
CA VAL A 309 -19.62 -14.02 2.72
C VAL A 309 -20.70 -13.04 3.16
N ASP A 310 -20.72 -11.83 2.63
CA ASP A 310 -21.83 -10.88 2.80
C ASP A 310 -21.91 -9.91 1.61
N SER A 311 -23.12 -9.45 1.29
CA SER A 311 -23.39 -8.51 0.19
C SER A 311 -24.64 -7.67 0.49
N VAL A 312 -24.69 -6.46 -0.06
CA VAL A 312 -25.91 -5.63 -0.10
C VAL A 312 -26.50 -5.50 -1.51
N LEU A 313 -25.87 -6.16 -2.48
CA LEU A 313 -26.29 -6.22 -3.87
C LEU A 313 -27.05 -7.52 -4.14
N PRO A 314 -27.89 -7.57 -5.19
CA PRO A 314 -28.43 -8.84 -5.69
C PRO A 314 -27.31 -9.85 -6.00
N PRO A 315 -27.57 -11.16 -5.86
CA PRO A 315 -26.60 -12.19 -6.24
C PRO A 315 -26.15 -12.00 -7.70
N SER A 316 -24.84 -11.94 -7.91
CA SER A 316 -24.20 -11.77 -9.22
C SER A 316 -23.51 -13.04 -9.73
N ALA A 317 -23.36 -14.04 -8.85
CA ALA A 317 -22.71 -15.30 -9.17
C ALA A 317 -23.48 -16.12 -10.22
N ASP A 318 -22.73 -16.91 -10.99
CA ASP A 318 -23.26 -17.85 -11.97
C ASP A 318 -23.92 -19.08 -11.32
N LYS A 319 -24.32 -20.05 -12.17
CA LYS A 319 -24.99 -21.27 -11.72
C LYS A 319 -24.15 -22.18 -10.81
N ASP A 320 -22.83 -22.03 -10.82
CA ASP A 320 -21.88 -22.83 -10.05
C ASP A 320 -21.41 -22.08 -8.78
N GLY A 321 -21.79 -20.80 -8.64
CA GLY A 321 -21.52 -19.96 -7.47
C GLY A 321 -20.30 -19.03 -7.64
N HIS A 322 -19.86 -18.80 -8.88
CA HIS A 322 -18.68 -18.00 -9.19
C HIS A 322 -19.03 -16.62 -9.76
N GLU A 323 -18.20 -15.64 -9.43
CA GLU A 323 -18.19 -14.29 -10.00
C GLU A 323 -16.93 -14.12 -10.85
N LYS A 324 -16.99 -13.28 -11.89
CA LYS A 324 -15.86 -12.98 -12.77
C LYS A 324 -14.74 -12.28 -12.01
N ASP A 325 -15.10 -11.32 -11.17
CA ASP A 325 -14.21 -10.49 -10.36
C ASP A 325 -14.99 -9.91 -9.15
N PHE A 326 -14.30 -9.19 -8.27
CA PHE A 326 -14.90 -8.59 -7.08
C PHE A 326 -15.97 -7.52 -7.38
N TRP A 327 -16.02 -7.02 -8.61
CA TRP A 327 -16.75 -5.83 -9.02
C TRP A 327 -18.05 -6.16 -9.77
N ASP A 328 -18.35 -7.44 -10.01
CA ASP A 328 -19.63 -7.86 -10.61
C ASP A 328 -20.84 -7.22 -9.89
N GLY A 329 -21.71 -6.56 -10.65
CA GLY A 329 -22.85 -5.81 -10.11
C GLY A 329 -22.53 -4.40 -9.57
N ILE A 330 -21.27 -3.92 -9.67
CA ILE A 330 -20.85 -2.57 -9.33
C ILE A 330 -20.40 -1.84 -10.60
N ASP A 331 -21.08 -0.75 -10.98
CA ASP A 331 -20.59 0.14 -12.03
C ASP A 331 -19.39 0.95 -11.51
N THR A 332 -18.19 0.51 -11.89
CA THR A 332 -16.91 1.11 -11.50
C THR A 332 -16.46 2.23 -12.45
N SER A 333 -17.20 2.54 -13.51
CA SER A 333 -16.84 3.64 -14.42
C SER A 333 -16.99 5.02 -13.76
N LEU A 334 -16.27 6.05 -14.25
CA LEU A 334 -16.47 7.43 -13.78
C LEU A 334 -17.93 7.89 -13.94
N PRO A 335 -18.58 7.75 -15.13
CA PRO A 335 -20.00 8.08 -15.29
C PRO A 335 -20.94 7.32 -14.35
N GLY A 336 -20.55 6.12 -13.90
CA GLY A 336 -21.26 5.31 -12.92
C GLY A 336 -21.45 5.98 -11.56
N LEU A 337 -20.56 6.90 -11.15
CA LEU A 337 -20.77 7.68 -9.92
C LEU A 337 -22.09 8.47 -9.94
N GLY A 338 -22.57 8.87 -11.12
CA GLY A 338 -23.85 9.56 -11.27
C GLY A 338 -25.07 8.66 -11.06
N THR A 339 -24.97 7.35 -11.31
CA THR A 339 -26.10 6.40 -11.15
C THR A 339 -26.22 5.93 -9.69
N ARG A 340 -25.10 5.86 -8.95
CA ARG A 340 -25.06 5.53 -7.51
C ARG A 340 -25.89 6.48 -6.63
N LEU A 341 -26.20 7.68 -7.10
CA LEU A 341 -27.04 8.66 -6.38
C LEU A 341 -28.52 8.28 -6.23
N GLY A 342 -29.03 7.35 -7.05
CA GLY A 342 -30.45 6.98 -7.04
C GLY A 342 -31.36 8.21 -7.18
N ALA A 343 -32.30 8.40 -6.23
CA ALA A 343 -33.25 9.51 -6.25
C ALA A 343 -32.59 10.92 -6.23
N ASP A 344 -31.39 11.04 -5.64
CA ASP A 344 -30.64 12.30 -5.58
C ASP A 344 -30.03 12.71 -6.93
N GLN A 345 -30.00 11.81 -7.93
CA GLN A 345 -29.46 12.09 -9.28
C GLN A 345 -30.13 13.30 -9.94
N SER A 346 -31.43 13.48 -9.73
CA SER A 346 -32.21 14.62 -10.24
C SER A 346 -31.74 15.98 -9.73
N LYS A 347 -31.05 16.02 -8.58
CA LYS A 347 -30.51 17.23 -7.93
C LYS A 347 -29.11 17.60 -8.42
N ALA A 348 -28.48 16.75 -9.24
CA ALA A 348 -27.15 16.97 -9.80
C ALA A 348 -27.09 16.72 -11.33
N PRO A 349 -27.90 17.43 -12.13
CA PRO A 349 -27.95 17.22 -13.59
C PRO A 349 -26.61 17.54 -14.30
N PHE A 350 -25.76 18.37 -13.69
CA PHE A 350 -24.41 18.69 -14.15
C PHE A 350 -23.43 17.50 -14.07
N LEU A 351 -23.67 16.55 -13.16
CA LEU A 351 -22.68 15.55 -12.76
C LEU A 351 -22.38 14.54 -13.87
N LYS A 352 -23.41 13.88 -14.42
CA LYS A 352 -23.21 12.86 -15.47
C LYS A 352 -22.55 13.44 -16.74
N PRO A 353 -22.98 14.59 -17.29
CA PRO A 353 -22.27 15.24 -18.40
C PRO A 353 -20.81 15.58 -18.05
N GLY A 354 -20.54 16.10 -16.86
CA GLY A 354 -19.17 16.40 -16.43
C GLY A 354 -18.29 15.16 -16.28
N LEU A 355 -18.79 14.07 -15.70
CA LEU A 355 -18.05 12.80 -15.59
C LEU A 355 -17.72 12.20 -16.96
N VAL A 356 -18.63 12.32 -17.94
CA VAL A 356 -18.36 11.93 -19.34
C VAL A 356 -17.30 12.83 -19.97
N GLN A 357 -17.28 14.13 -19.69
CA GLN A 357 -16.21 15.03 -20.12
C GLN A 357 -14.86 14.64 -19.52
N VAL A 358 -14.80 14.33 -18.22
CA VAL A 358 -13.56 13.85 -17.56
C VAL A 358 -13.08 12.54 -18.20
N GLN A 359 -13.98 11.57 -18.42
CA GLN A 359 -13.63 10.31 -19.07
C GLN A 359 -13.02 10.54 -20.46
N ALA A 360 -13.64 11.39 -21.29
CA ALA A 360 -13.12 11.72 -22.62
C ALA A 360 -11.71 12.37 -22.59
N GLN A 361 -11.40 13.15 -21.55
CA GLN A 361 -10.04 13.69 -21.37
C GLN A 361 -9.03 12.62 -20.94
N ILE A 362 -9.44 11.68 -20.07
CA ILE A 362 -8.61 10.53 -19.68
C ILE A 362 -8.35 9.63 -20.90
N ASP A 363 -9.37 9.32 -21.70
CA ASP A 363 -9.25 8.51 -22.92
C ASP A 363 -8.28 9.17 -23.93
N ALA A 364 -8.36 10.50 -24.08
CA ALA A 364 -7.45 11.27 -24.93
C ALA A 364 -6.01 11.25 -24.38
N ALA A 365 -5.84 11.44 -23.07
CA ALA A 365 -4.54 11.34 -22.40
C ALA A 365 -3.90 9.95 -22.58
N THR A 366 -4.66 8.88 -22.36
CA THR A 366 -4.22 7.49 -22.53
C THR A 366 -3.76 7.22 -23.97
N LYS A 367 -4.48 7.74 -24.97
CA LYS A 367 -4.09 7.62 -26.38
C LYS A 367 -2.82 8.41 -26.72
N LEU A 368 -2.67 9.62 -26.19
CA LEU A 368 -1.54 10.50 -26.49
C LEU A 368 -0.26 10.08 -25.75
N ALA A 369 -0.37 9.52 -24.54
CA ALA A 369 0.74 8.95 -23.77
C ALA A 369 1.49 7.84 -24.52
N GLN A 370 0.81 7.12 -25.43
CA GLN A 370 1.44 6.12 -26.31
C GLN A 370 2.43 6.73 -27.32
N GLN A 371 2.29 8.02 -27.63
CA GLN A 371 3.17 8.76 -28.55
C GLN A 371 4.28 9.48 -27.78
N SER A 372 3.90 10.22 -26.72
CA SER A 372 4.84 10.78 -25.74
C SER A 372 4.11 11.14 -24.45
N ALA A 373 4.80 11.06 -23.31
CA ALA A 373 4.24 11.46 -22.03
C ALA A 373 3.76 12.92 -22.02
N ALA A 374 4.53 13.85 -22.61
CA ALA A 374 4.18 15.27 -22.69
C ALA A 374 2.86 15.54 -23.44
N ALA A 375 2.54 14.76 -24.49
CA ALA A 375 1.31 14.93 -25.25
C ALA A 375 0.05 14.62 -24.43
N ALA A 376 0.14 13.86 -23.34
CA ALA A 376 -0.98 13.62 -22.43
C ALA A 376 -1.29 14.80 -21.50
N GLY A 377 -0.36 15.77 -21.35
CA GLY A 377 -0.44 16.81 -20.32
C GLY A 377 -1.65 17.75 -20.44
N GLU A 378 -2.00 18.20 -21.65
CA GLU A 378 -3.12 19.13 -21.85
C GLU A 378 -4.48 18.49 -21.51
N PRO A 379 -4.85 17.29 -22.03
CA PRO A 379 -6.07 16.60 -21.59
C PRO A 379 -6.11 16.34 -20.08
N LEU A 380 -5.00 15.96 -19.44
CA LEU A 380 -4.95 15.73 -18.00
C LEU A 380 -5.25 17.00 -17.20
N LEU A 381 -4.70 18.14 -17.60
CA LEU A 381 -4.97 19.44 -16.98
C LEU A 381 -6.41 19.91 -17.21
N GLU A 382 -6.99 19.65 -18.38
CA GLU A 382 -8.40 19.95 -18.65
C GLU A 382 -9.34 19.04 -17.85
N GLY A 383 -9.03 17.75 -17.76
CA GLY A 383 -9.72 16.80 -16.87
C GLY A 383 -9.69 17.27 -15.41
N LEU A 384 -8.52 17.71 -14.92
CA LEU A 384 -8.33 18.25 -13.58
C LEU A 384 -9.19 19.49 -13.33
N ARG A 385 -9.26 20.40 -14.32
CA ARG A 385 -10.11 21.59 -14.27
C ARG A 385 -11.60 21.22 -14.19
N ILE A 386 -12.04 20.19 -14.93
CA ILE A 386 -13.42 19.71 -14.89
C ILE A 386 -13.74 19.03 -13.55
N VAL A 387 -12.84 18.18 -13.01
CA VAL A 387 -13.04 17.56 -11.68
C VAL A 387 -13.15 18.62 -10.58
N ARG A 388 -12.25 19.62 -10.57
CA ARG A 388 -12.33 20.74 -9.61
C ARG A 388 -13.64 21.53 -9.71
N ARG A 389 -14.16 21.74 -10.92
CA ARG A 389 -15.49 22.32 -11.13
C ARG A 389 -16.57 21.44 -10.50
N LEU A 390 -16.57 20.14 -10.78
CA LEU A 390 -17.52 19.18 -10.22
C LEU A 390 -17.47 19.12 -8.68
N VAL A 391 -16.29 19.18 -8.07
CA VAL A 391 -16.11 19.26 -6.61
C VAL A 391 -16.81 20.50 -6.05
N ALA A 392 -16.65 21.66 -6.67
CA ALA A 392 -17.33 22.91 -6.28
C ALA A 392 -18.86 22.82 -6.47
N GLU A 393 -19.31 22.30 -7.62
CA GLU A 393 -20.74 22.10 -7.93
C GLU A 393 -21.41 21.13 -6.94
N VAL A 394 -20.75 20.00 -6.60
CA VAL A 394 -21.24 19.04 -5.59
C VAL A 394 -21.33 19.69 -4.20
N ARG A 395 -20.30 20.44 -3.77
CA ARG A 395 -20.34 21.18 -2.49
C ARG A 395 -21.51 22.17 -2.44
N GLY A 396 -21.74 22.93 -3.52
CA GLY A 396 -22.84 23.90 -3.62
C GLY A 396 -24.24 23.32 -3.88
N SER A 397 -24.35 22.05 -4.29
CA SER A 397 -25.62 21.43 -4.69
C SER A 397 -26.63 21.20 -3.56
N ALA A 398 -27.87 20.83 -3.92
CA ALA A 398 -28.92 20.40 -3.00
C ALA A 398 -28.88 18.88 -2.65
N LEU A 399 -27.77 18.19 -2.97
CA LEU A 399 -27.56 16.78 -2.62
C LEU A 399 -27.56 16.57 -1.09
N THR A 400 -27.99 15.39 -0.65
CA THR A 400 -27.89 15.00 0.77
C THR A 400 -26.44 14.94 1.24
N ALA A 401 -26.17 15.11 2.54
CA ALA A 401 -24.82 15.05 3.09
C ALA A 401 -24.09 13.73 2.74
N LYS A 402 -24.81 12.60 2.80
CA LYS A 402 -24.29 11.28 2.40
C LYS A 402 -23.92 11.22 0.91
N ALA A 403 -24.76 11.76 0.02
CA ALA A 403 -24.48 11.82 -1.41
C ALA A 403 -23.29 12.74 -1.72
N LYS A 404 -23.18 13.90 -1.06
CA LYS A 404 -22.02 14.79 -1.19
C LYS A 404 -20.74 14.09 -0.75
N ASP A 405 -20.75 13.44 0.41
CA ASP A 405 -19.58 12.75 0.97
C ASP A 405 -19.08 11.61 0.05
N GLU A 406 -20.00 10.76 -0.45
CA GLU A 406 -19.66 9.70 -1.41
C GLU A 406 -19.04 10.25 -2.71
N LEU A 407 -19.61 11.31 -3.28
CA LEU A 407 -19.05 11.95 -4.47
C LEU A 407 -17.73 12.64 -4.21
N LEU A 408 -17.58 13.35 -3.08
CA LEU A 408 -16.38 14.14 -2.78
C LEU A 408 -15.16 13.25 -2.46
N VAL A 409 -15.36 12.09 -1.84
CA VAL A 409 -14.28 11.09 -1.68
C VAL A 409 -13.82 10.58 -3.06
N ASN A 410 -14.74 10.26 -3.96
CA ASN A 410 -14.38 9.77 -5.31
C ASN A 410 -13.76 10.86 -6.20
N LEU A 411 -14.34 12.06 -6.23
CA LEU A 411 -13.83 13.18 -7.02
C LEU A 411 -12.51 13.72 -6.48
N GLY A 412 -12.32 13.75 -5.15
CA GLY A 412 -11.06 14.16 -4.52
C GLY A 412 -9.92 13.16 -4.74
N GLU A 413 -10.24 11.86 -4.82
CA GLU A 413 -9.28 10.84 -5.31
C GLU A 413 -8.91 11.14 -6.76
N LYS A 414 -9.89 11.33 -7.65
CA LYS A 414 -9.64 11.64 -9.07
C LYS A 414 -8.89 12.95 -9.30
N GLU A 415 -9.08 13.95 -8.45
CA GLU A 415 -8.31 15.20 -8.46
C GLU A 415 -6.81 14.92 -8.26
N LYS A 416 -6.45 14.18 -7.20
CA LYS A 416 -5.06 13.79 -6.91
C LYS A 416 -4.45 12.92 -8.02
N GLN A 417 -5.22 11.97 -8.56
CA GLN A 417 -4.79 11.10 -9.65
C GLN A 417 -4.50 11.91 -10.93
N LEU A 418 -5.34 12.89 -11.27
CA LEU A 418 -5.12 13.79 -12.39
C LEU A 418 -3.92 14.74 -12.16
N GLU A 419 -3.73 15.24 -10.94
CA GLU A 419 -2.54 16.01 -10.55
C GLU A 419 -1.26 15.19 -10.74
N ARG A 420 -1.22 13.96 -10.23
CA ARG A 420 -0.07 13.05 -10.34
C ARG A 420 0.21 12.68 -11.80
N ALA A 421 -0.83 12.35 -12.56
CA ALA A 421 -0.68 12.08 -13.99
C ALA A 421 -0.15 13.31 -14.76
N ALA A 422 -0.65 14.51 -14.47
CA ALA A 422 -0.16 15.74 -15.10
C ALA A 422 1.29 16.06 -14.72
N GLU A 423 1.70 15.84 -13.46
CA GLU A 423 3.09 15.93 -13.01
C GLU A 423 3.99 15.00 -13.85
N LEU A 424 3.64 13.71 -13.90
CA LEU A 424 4.38 12.69 -14.65
C LEU A 424 4.44 12.98 -16.16
N ALA A 425 3.33 13.40 -16.77
CA ALA A 425 3.25 13.79 -18.17
C ALA A 425 4.12 15.01 -18.49
N SER A 426 4.10 16.03 -17.62
CA SER A 426 4.90 17.25 -17.79
C SER A 426 6.40 17.04 -17.54
N GLY A 427 6.81 15.90 -16.98
CA GLY A 427 8.21 15.58 -16.72
C GLY A 427 8.90 16.49 -15.71
N VAL A 428 8.12 17.20 -14.88
CA VAL A 428 8.65 18.02 -13.79
C VAL A 428 9.09 17.15 -12.62
N SER A 429 9.92 17.70 -11.73
CA SER A 429 10.16 17.11 -10.41
C SER A 429 10.44 18.19 -9.38
N LEU A 430 9.97 17.96 -8.15
CA LEU A 430 10.29 18.78 -6.98
C LEU A 430 11.06 17.94 -5.98
N ASN A 431 12.24 18.40 -5.58
CA ASN A 431 13.02 17.82 -4.50
C ASN A 431 13.20 18.86 -3.38
N ALA A 432 12.96 18.48 -2.13
CA ALA A 432 13.17 19.32 -0.96
C ALA A 432 14.19 18.65 -0.03
N THR A 433 15.36 19.27 0.10
CA THR A 433 16.45 18.79 0.97
C THR A 433 16.60 19.70 2.17
N LEU A 434 16.57 19.12 3.37
CA LEU A 434 16.91 19.84 4.61
C LEU A 434 18.44 19.93 4.76
N ASP A 435 18.94 21.12 5.09
CA ASP A 435 20.32 21.30 5.57
C ASP A 435 20.34 20.94 7.07
N ALA A 436 20.32 19.64 7.35
CA ALA A 436 20.19 19.11 8.70
C ALA A 436 21.52 19.23 9.48
N PRO A 437 21.51 19.73 10.73
CA PRO A 437 22.70 19.64 11.57
C PRO A 437 23.07 18.17 11.84
N ILE A 438 24.36 17.86 11.82
CA ILE A 438 24.85 16.52 12.17
C ILE A 438 24.66 16.33 13.68
N ALA A 439 23.66 15.54 14.05
CA ALA A 439 23.32 15.19 15.42
C ALA A 439 24.30 14.16 16.01
N ALA A 440 24.60 14.28 17.31
CA ALA A 440 25.50 13.35 18.01
C ALA A 440 24.79 12.09 18.53
N ASN A 441 23.46 12.10 18.60
CA ASN A 441 22.62 10.99 19.04
C ASN A 441 21.25 11.02 18.31
N ALA A 442 20.39 10.03 18.59
CA ALA A 442 19.09 9.88 17.93
C ALA A 442 17.97 10.79 18.48
N GLU A 443 18.12 11.38 19.67
CA GLU A 443 17.17 12.36 20.21
C GLU A 443 17.40 13.76 19.59
N ASP A 444 18.66 14.08 19.28
CA ASP A 444 19.06 15.25 18.49
C ASP A 444 18.74 15.11 16.98
N ALA A 445 18.27 13.94 16.53
CA ALA A 445 18.04 13.69 15.11
C ALA A 445 16.73 14.33 14.60
N LEU A 446 16.87 15.28 13.65
CA LEU A 446 15.84 15.69 12.68
C LEU A 446 14.41 15.93 13.21
N MET A 447 14.29 16.52 14.40
CA MET A 447 13.03 17.06 14.91
C MET A 447 12.98 18.58 14.74
N ALA A 448 11.84 19.10 14.29
CA ALA A 448 11.60 20.54 14.21
C ALA A 448 11.24 21.08 15.62
N VAL A 449 12.19 21.71 16.29
CA VAL A 449 12.05 22.15 17.69
C VAL A 449 11.41 23.56 17.78
N PRO A 450 10.35 23.77 18.59
CA PRO A 450 9.81 25.09 18.86
C PRO A 450 10.86 26.11 19.33
N GLY A 451 10.89 27.27 18.69
CA GLY A 451 11.86 28.33 18.94
C GLY A 451 13.16 28.22 18.12
N GLN A 452 13.34 27.17 17.32
CA GLN A 452 14.49 27.02 16.42
C GLN A 452 14.16 27.37 14.97
N SER A 453 15.20 27.58 14.16
CA SER A 453 15.10 27.76 12.72
C SER A 453 16.07 26.83 12.00
N PHE A 454 15.69 26.41 10.80
CA PHE A 454 16.49 25.50 9.95
C PHE A 454 16.44 25.95 8.49
N ARG A 455 17.33 25.42 7.66
CA ARG A 455 17.37 25.74 6.22
C ARG A 455 16.77 24.60 5.39
N LEU A 456 15.86 24.95 4.51
CA LEU A 456 15.26 24.04 3.53
C LEU A 456 15.58 24.52 2.12
N LYS A 457 16.10 23.62 1.28
CA LYS A 457 16.38 23.88 -0.13
C LYS A 457 15.39 23.12 -1.00
N ALA A 458 14.55 23.85 -1.72
CA ALA A 458 13.61 23.30 -2.70
C ALA A 458 14.17 23.49 -4.12
N SER A 459 14.30 22.41 -4.87
CA SER A 459 14.77 22.40 -6.26
C SER A 459 13.66 21.87 -7.16
N PHE A 460 13.17 22.69 -8.08
CA PHE A 460 12.13 22.34 -9.05
C PHE A 460 12.72 22.27 -10.45
N ALA A 461 12.77 21.07 -11.03
CA ALA A 461 13.23 20.83 -12.39
C ALA A 461 12.04 20.71 -13.35
N TYR A 462 12.13 21.36 -14.51
CA TYR A 462 11.03 21.41 -15.50
C TYR A 462 11.56 21.55 -16.93
N PRO A 463 10.97 20.85 -17.92
CA PRO A 463 11.26 21.06 -19.34
C PRO A 463 10.41 22.18 -19.95
N GLU A 464 10.77 22.67 -21.13
CA GLU A 464 9.83 23.44 -21.96
C GLU A 464 8.62 22.57 -22.37
N PRO A 465 7.40 23.14 -22.53
CA PRO A 465 7.04 24.55 -22.39
C PRO A 465 6.62 24.95 -20.96
N VAL A 466 6.88 24.12 -19.95
CA VAL A 466 6.52 24.43 -18.55
C VAL A 466 7.31 25.66 -18.08
N GLN A 467 6.65 26.55 -17.32
CA GLN A 467 7.28 27.74 -16.75
C GLN A 467 7.11 27.76 -15.23
N TRP A 468 8.22 27.69 -14.50
CA TRP A 468 8.23 27.97 -13.06
C TRP A 468 7.94 29.46 -12.80
N LYS A 469 7.04 29.72 -11.85
CA LYS A 469 6.64 31.07 -11.42
C LYS A 469 7.22 31.47 -10.07
N SER A 470 7.09 30.58 -9.08
CA SER A 470 7.53 30.81 -7.70
C SER A 470 7.49 29.50 -6.93
N THR A 471 8.40 29.32 -5.97
CA THR A 471 8.30 28.28 -4.94
C THR A 471 7.68 28.89 -3.68
N ARG A 472 6.81 28.15 -2.98
CA ARG A 472 6.31 28.52 -1.65
C ARG A 472 6.21 27.27 -0.78
N LEU A 473 6.38 27.43 0.52
CA LEU A 473 6.17 26.37 1.50
C LEU A 473 4.76 26.53 2.10
N ASP A 474 4.00 25.46 2.10
CA ASP A 474 2.84 25.32 2.99
C ASP A 474 3.36 24.81 4.34
N LEU A 475 2.97 25.46 5.44
CA LEU A 475 3.60 25.29 6.75
C LEU A 475 2.56 25.16 7.86
N PRO A 476 2.83 24.35 8.90
CA PRO A 476 1.92 24.21 10.03
C PRO A 476 1.64 25.54 10.75
N PRO A 477 0.49 25.67 11.46
CA PRO A 477 0.22 26.83 12.30
C PRO A 477 1.34 27.11 13.30
N GLY A 478 1.78 28.37 13.37
CA GLY A 478 2.90 28.79 14.23
C GLY A 478 4.29 28.57 13.62
N TRP A 479 4.38 28.22 12.34
CA TRP A 479 5.63 28.17 11.58
C TRP A 479 5.65 29.31 10.55
N SER A 480 6.84 29.72 10.13
CA SER A 480 7.04 30.71 9.06
C SER A 480 8.26 30.34 8.22
N ALA A 481 8.32 30.85 6.99
CA ALA A 481 9.51 30.76 6.17
C ALA A 481 9.79 32.07 5.44
N LYS A 482 11.08 32.34 5.26
CA LYS A 482 11.60 33.43 4.46
C LYS A 482 12.48 32.85 3.38
N GLU A 483 12.20 33.14 2.11
CA GLU A 483 13.12 32.84 1.02
C GLU A 483 14.37 33.72 1.21
N ILE A 484 15.52 33.08 1.43
CA ILE A 484 16.80 33.75 1.70
C ILE A 484 17.70 33.81 0.46
N ASN A 485 17.48 32.92 -0.51
CA ASN A 485 18.23 32.85 -1.76
C ASN A 485 17.37 32.15 -2.83
N SER A 486 17.53 32.55 -4.09
CA SER A 486 16.90 31.90 -5.23
C SER A 486 17.86 31.90 -6.42
N SER A 487 17.90 30.81 -7.17
CA SER A 487 18.75 30.68 -8.35
C SER A 487 18.09 29.86 -9.45
N LYS A 488 18.59 30.06 -10.67
CA LYS A 488 18.19 29.29 -11.86
C LYS A 488 19.43 28.73 -12.54
N SER A 489 19.33 27.50 -13.01
CA SER A 489 20.36 26.81 -13.78
C SER A 489 19.72 25.84 -14.76
N ASP A 490 20.47 25.43 -15.77
CA ASP A 490 20.03 24.38 -16.70
C ASP A 490 20.82 23.10 -16.41
N SER A 491 20.14 21.95 -16.44
CA SER A 491 20.74 20.64 -16.21
C SER A 491 20.02 19.57 -17.01
N ALA A 492 20.79 18.74 -17.75
CA ALA A 492 20.30 17.62 -18.54
C ALA A 492 19.08 17.94 -19.46
N GLY A 493 19.06 19.14 -20.06
CA GLY A 493 17.97 19.57 -20.95
C GLY A 493 16.70 20.05 -20.23
N LYS A 494 16.74 20.24 -18.91
CA LYS A 494 15.69 20.87 -18.12
C LYS A 494 16.20 22.17 -17.48
N HIS A 495 15.30 23.12 -17.29
CA HIS A 495 15.53 24.23 -16.38
C HIS A 495 15.37 23.73 -14.93
N VAL A 496 16.15 24.28 -14.01
CA VAL A 496 16.06 24.03 -12.57
C VAL A 496 15.96 25.38 -11.86
N SER A 497 14.84 25.61 -11.17
CA SER A 497 14.69 26.74 -10.25
C SER A 497 14.86 26.26 -8.82
N THR A 498 15.77 26.90 -8.10
CA THR A 498 16.12 26.58 -6.71
C THR A 498 15.70 27.72 -5.80
N SER A 499 14.99 27.42 -4.73
CA SER A 499 14.65 28.35 -3.65
C SER A 499 15.16 27.81 -2.33
N GLU A 500 15.92 28.62 -1.60
CA GLU A 500 16.42 28.30 -0.26
C GLU A 500 15.65 29.14 0.76
N PHE A 501 15.10 28.47 1.77
CA PHE A 501 14.25 29.05 2.80
C PHE A 501 14.91 28.90 4.17
N GLU A 502 14.88 29.97 4.94
CA GLU A 502 15.01 29.91 6.40
C GLU A 502 13.60 29.68 6.97
N VAL A 503 13.38 28.50 7.54
CA VAL A 503 12.11 28.10 8.17
C VAL A 503 12.26 28.27 9.67
N SER A 504 11.33 28.98 10.29
CA SER A 504 11.32 29.26 11.73
C SER A 504 10.10 28.65 12.40
N VAL A 505 10.33 27.85 13.44
CA VAL A 505 9.28 27.26 14.27
C VAL A 505 9.07 28.20 15.47
N SER A 506 7.88 28.77 15.65
CA SER A 506 7.65 29.64 16.81
C SER A 506 7.75 28.85 18.13
N ALA A 507 8.16 29.53 19.21
CA ALA A 507 8.26 28.90 20.54
C ALA A 507 6.91 28.41 21.09
N GLY A 508 5.78 28.88 20.54
CA GLY A 508 4.43 28.42 20.88
C GLY A 508 3.86 27.37 19.91
N ALA A 509 4.63 26.91 18.92
CA ALA A 509 4.19 25.87 18.00
C ALA A 509 3.89 24.56 18.76
N GLN A 510 2.75 23.95 18.46
CA GLN A 510 2.42 22.63 19.00
C GLN A 510 3.32 21.57 18.37
N TYR A 511 3.71 20.56 19.15
CA TYR A 511 4.38 19.38 18.61
C TYR A 511 3.48 18.71 17.57
N THR A 512 4.01 18.51 16.37
CA THR A 512 3.38 17.66 15.36
C THR A 512 3.38 16.22 15.88
N ARG A 513 2.20 15.65 16.08
CA ARG A 513 2.05 14.21 16.35
C ARG A 513 2.12 13.46 15.01
N PRO A 514 2.79 12.29 14.95
CA PRO A 514 2.76 11.41 13.77
C PRO A 514 1.34 10.99 13.37
#